data_AF-A0A1Y1MS78-F1
#
_entry.id   AF-A0A1Y1MS78-F1
#
_cell.length_a   1.000
_cell.length_b   1.000
_cell.length_c   1.000
_cell.angle_alpha   90.00
_cell.angle_beta   90.00
_cell.angle_gamma   90.00
#
_symmetry.space_group_name_H-M   'P 1'
#
loop_
_entity.id
_entity.type
_entity.pdbx_description
1 polymer ?
#
loop_
_entity_poly.entity_id
_entity_poly.type
_entity_poly.pdbx_seq_one_letter_code
_entity_poly.pdbx_strand_id
1 'polypeptide(L)'
;PAFYRFLQHTPEKPYTIEQARAEFHKHIRTLTEQMDPDGPWFLGEHLSLVDISLAPWAKRLWLLDHYKSGGLGIPQTDGDAIWQRWFKWYHAIVDRQSVKDTWSADERYIIAYKRYA
;
A
#
# COMPACT_ATOMS: atom_id res chain seq x y z
N PRO A 1 6.33 -9.45 -6.71
CA PRO A 1 5.56 -8.20 -6.52
C PRO A 1 6.44 -7.07 -5.98
N ALA A 2 6.23 -5.82 -6.40
CA ALA A 2 7.04 -4.67 -5.99
C ALA A 2 7.07 -4.48 -4.46
N PHE A 3 5.99 -4.83 -3.74
CA PHE A 3 5.96 -4.84 -2.27
C PHE A 3 7.10 -5.69 -1.66
N TYR A 4 7.27 -6.94 -2.11
CA TYR A 4 8.33 -7.81 -1.60
C TYR A 4 9.71 -7.38 -2.08
N ARG A 5 9.83 -6.85 -3.31
CA ARG A 5 11.10 -6.28 -3.80
C ARG A 5 11.60 -5.16 -2.90
N PHE A 6 10.67 -4.33 -2.40
CA PHE A 6 10.93 -3.26 -1.45
C PHE A 6 11.19 -3.81 -0.05
N LEU A 7 10.30 -4.65 0.48
CA LEU A 7 10.44 -5.23 1.82
C LEU A 7 11.69 -6.10 1.99
N GLN A 8 12.13 -6.80 0.95
CA GLN A 8 13.32 -7.66 0.99
C GLN A 8 14.61 -6.93 0.56
N HIS A 9 14.57 -5.61 0.43
CA HIS A 9 15.76 -4.83 0.09
C HIS A 9 16.80 -4.91 1.20
N THR A 10 18.05 -5.14 0.79
CA THR A 10 19.26 -5.06 1.62
C THR A 10 20.33 -4.27 0.85
N PRO A 11 21.34 -3.67 1.52
CA PRO A 11 22.36 -2.85 0.86
C PRO A 11 23.16 -3.55 -0.25
N GLU A 12 23.25 -4.89 -0.20
CA GLU A 12 24.01 -5.70 -1.17
C GLU A 12 23.25 -5.94 -2.49
N LYS A 13 21.95 -5.57 -2.55
CA LYS A 13 21.16 -5.69 -3.78
C LYS A 13 21.69 -4.73 -4.85
N PRO A 14 21.56 -5.07 -6.15
CA PRO A 14 22.05 -4.23 -7.26
C PRO A 14 21.18 -2.97 -7.50
N TYR A 15 20.31 -2.62 -6.56
CA TYR A 15 19.41 -1.48 -6.62
C TYR A 15 19.30 -0.84 -5.24
N THR A 16 19.05 0.48 -5.20
CA THR A 16 18.86 1.21 -3.95
C THR A 16 17.45 1.04 -3.40
N ILE A 17 17.26 1.34 -2.12
CA ILE A 17 15.93 1.27 -1.50
C ILE A 17 14.97 2.31 -2.12
N GLU A 18 15.51 3.44 -2.57
CA GLU A 18 14.81 4.52 -3.28
C GLU A 18 14.34 4.07 -4.66
N GLN A 19 15.14 3.27 -5.38
CA GLN A 19 14.70 2.67 -6.65
C GLN A 19 13.55 1.67 -6.42
N ALA A 20 13.59 0.88 -5.34
CA ALA A 20 12.50 -0.03 -4.99
C ALA A 20 11.22 0.73 -4.60
N ARG A 21 11.37 1.79 -3.80
CA ARG A 21 10.30 2.69 -3.40
C ARG A 21 9.66 3.40 -4.60
N ALA A 22 10.47 3.95 -5.50
CA ALA A 22 10.01 4.64 -6.70
C ALA A 22 9.24 3.70 -7.64
N GLU A 23 9.69 2.46 -7.82
CA GLU A 23 8.93 1.45 -8.56
C GLU A 23 7.60 1.14 -7.88
N PHE A 24 7.59 0.97 -6.55
CA PHE A 24 6.36 0.72 -5.80
C PHE A 24 5.36 1.87 -5.94
N HIS A 25 5.82 3.12 -5.83
CA HIS A 25 5.01 4.31 -6.05
C HIS A 25 4.47 4.39 -7.47
N LYS A 26 5.28 4.06 -8.48
CA LYS A 26 4.83 4.00 -9.88
C LYS A 26 3.64 3.05 -10.03
N HIS A 27 3.70 1.86 -9.44
CA HIS A 27 2.60 0.90 -9.51
C HIS A 27 1.34 1.38 -8.79
N ILE A 28 1.47 2.05 -7.64
CA ILE A 28 0.32 2.65 -6.96
C ILE A 28 -0.34 3.72 -7.84
N ARG A 29 0.47 4.59 -8.46
CA ARG A 29 -0.05 5.63 -9.37
C ARG A 29 -0.77 5.01 -10.55
N THR A 30 -0.18 4.03 -11.24
CA THR A 30 -0.82 3.32 -12.35
C THR A 30 -2.14 2.67 -11.97
N LEU A 31 -2.23 2.06 -10.78
CA LEU A 31 -3.50 1.54 -10.28
C LEU A 31 -4.53 2.66 -10.06
N THR A 32 -4.09 3.76 -9.45
CA THR A 32 -4.96 4.89 -9.09
C THR A 32 -5.49 5.65 -10.31
N GLU A 33 -4.70 5.74 -11.38
CA GLU A 33 -5.11 6.29 -12.68
C GLU A 33 -6.29 5.53 -13.30
N GLN A 34 -6.52 4.27 -12.91
CA GLN A 34 -7.62 3.45 -13.41
C GLN A 34 -8.83 3.45 -12.47
N MET A 35 -8.75 4.11 -11.32
CA MET A 35 -9.87 4.21 -10.40
C MET A 35 -10.87 5.25 -10.90
N ASP A 36 -12.15 5.01 -10.61
CA ASP A 36 -13.19 6.03 -10.76
C ASP A 36 -12.76 7.32 -10.04
N PRO A 37 -12.87 8.51 -10.67
CA PRO A 37 -12.30 9.74 -10.13
C PRO A 37 -13.00 10.23 -8.84
N ASP A 38 -14.29 9.93 -8.68
CA ASP A 38 -15.14 10.55 -7.67
C ASP A 38 -15.62 9.57 -6.60
N GLY A 39 -15.74 8.29 -6.91
CA GLY A 39 -16.15 7.28 -5.97
C GLY A 39 -15.07 6.95 -4.92
N PRO A 40 -15.46 6.38 -3.77
CA PRO A 40 -14.50 5.88 -2.80
C PRO A 40 -13.77 4.60 -3.25
N TRP A 41 -14.39 3.80 -4.14
CA TRP A 41 -13.87 2.49 -4.55
C TRP A 41 -13.29 2.51 -5.96
N PHE A 42 -12.67 1.40 -6.37
CA PHE A 42 -12.07 1.29 -7.69
C PHE A 42 -13.06 1.53 -8.83
N LEU A 43 -14.28 0.96 -8.72
CA LEU A 43 -15.36 1.09 -9.73
C LEU A 43 -16.41 2.16 -9.38
N GLY A 44 -16.07 3.10 -8.50
CA GLY A 44 -16.97 4.21 -8.14
C GLY A 44 -17.65 4.01 -6.78
N GLU A 45 -18.97 3.96 -6.77
CA GLU A 45 -19.79 4.05 -5.56
C GLU A 45 -19.82 2.79 -4.69
N HIS A 46 -19.62 1.62 -5.30
CA HIS A 46 -19.72 0.33 -4.62
C HIS A 46 -18.40 -0.43 -4.54
N LEU A 47 -18.19 -1.09 -3.40
CA LEU A 47 -17.05 -1.97 -3.19
C LEU A 47 -17.09 -3.10 -4.22
N SER A 48 -15.97 -3.33 -4.89
CA SER A 48 -15.84 -4.33 -5.94
C SER A 48 -14.84 -5.43 -5.60
N LEU A 49 -14.74 -6.45 -6.46
CA LEU A 49 -13.74 -7.50 -6.34
C LEU A 49 -12.30 -6.97 -6.40
N VAL A 50 -12.05 -5.89 -7.14
CA VAL A 50 -10.71 -5.28 -7.25
C VAL A 50 -10.28 -4.72 -5.90
N ASP A 51 -11.19 -4.02 -5.22
CA ASP A 51 -10.98 -3.48 -3.88
C ASP A 51 -10.68 -4.59 -2.86
N ILE A 52 -11.52 -5.64 -2.86
CA ILE A 52 -11.37 -6.79 -1.96
C ILE A 52 -10.03 -7.50 -2.18
N SER A 53 -9.61 -7.66 -3.44
CA SER A 53 -8.35 -8.31 -3.80
C SER A 53 -7.13 -7.51 -3.33
N LEU A 54 -7.26 -6.18 -3.25
CA LEU A 54 -6.18 -5.26 -2.87
C LEU A 54 -6.19 -4.89 -1.38
N ALA A 55 -7.30 -5.07 -0.66
CA ALA A 55 -7.40 -4.74 0.76
C ALA A 55 -6.32 -5.39 1.64
N PRO A 56 -5.94 -6.67 1.45
CA PRO A 56 -4.85 -7.27 2.20
C PRO A 56 -3.50 -6.60 1.94
N TRP A 57 -3.28 -6.02 0.75
CA TRP A 57 -2.03 -5.31 0.43
C TRP A 57 -2.02 -3.92 1.02
N ALA A 58 -3.13 -3.17 0.91
CA ALA A 58 -3.30 -1.87 1.57
C ALA A 58 -3.00 -1.98 3.07
N LYS A 59 -3.55 -2.99 3.75
CA LYS A 59 -3.25 -3.21 5.17
C LYS A 59 -1.76 -3.35 5.45
N ARG A 60 -1.03 -4.07 4.60
CA ARG A 60 0.36 -4.44 4.87
C ARG A 60 1.34 -3.31 4.59
N LEU A 61 0.90 -2.18 4.04
CA LEU A 61 1.81 -1.09 3.69
C LEU A 61 2.55 -0.52 4.90
N TRP A 62 1.93 -0.49 6.07
CA TRP A 62 2.58 -0.05 7.31
C TRP A 62 3.82 -0.88 7.68
N LEU A 63 3.94 -2.13 7.18
CA LEU A 63 5.14 -2.94 7.40
C LEU A 63 6.38 -2.33 6.74
N LEU A 64 6.20 -1.55 5.67
CA LEU A 64 7.31 -0.81 5.06
C LEU A 64 7.77 0.32 5.98
N ASP A 65 6.85 1.01 6.64
CA ASP A 65 7.16 2.01 7.69
C ASP A 65 7.86 1.38 8.89
N HIS A 66 7.45 0.17 9.28
CA HIS A 66 8.06 -0.57 10.38
C HIS A 66 9.49 -1.05 10.07
N TYR A 67 9.71 -1.61 8.88
CA TYR A 67 10.95 -2.33 8.57
C TYR A 67 11.99 -1.54 7.77
N LYS A 68 11.58 -0.51 7.04
CA LYS A 68 12.47 0.17 6.09
C LYS A 68 12.70 1.61 6.48
N SER A 69 13.96 2.01 6.44
CA SER A 69 14.34 3.41 6.65
C SER A 69 13.61 4.31 5.64
N GLY A 70 13.02 5.39 6.13
CA GLY A 70 12.16 6.29 5.35
C GLY A 70 10.76 5.73 5.02
N GLY A 71 10.43 4.51 5.42
CA GLY A 71 9.09 3.92 5.34
C GLY A 71 8.52 3.74 3.94
N LEU A 72 7.21 3.90 3.77
CA LEU A 72 6.53 3.90 2.48
C LEU A 72 6.80 5.20 1.70
N GLY A 73 6.82 6.34 2.39
CA GLY A 73 7.20 7.65 1.84
C GLY A 73 6.30 8.18 0.72
N ILE A 74 4.98 7.95 0.80
CA ILE A 74 4.02 8.63 -0.09
C ILE A 74 3.83 10.09 0.41
N PRO A 75 3.85 11.11 -0.47
CA PRO A 75 3.63 12.51 -0.08
C PRO A 75 2.22 12.70 0.48
N GLN A 76 2.08 13.18 1.73
CA GLN A 76 0.76 13.36 2.37
C GLN A 76 0.13 14.73 2.14
N THR A 77 0.90 15.82 2.18
CA THR A 77 0.38 17.20 2.13
C THR A 77 0.59 17.90 0.78
N ASP A 78 1.62 17.51 0.03
CA ASP A 78 2.00 18.12 -1.25
C ASP A 78 1.81 17.16 -2.44
N GLY A 79 0.98 16.13 -2.25
CA GLY A 79 0.68 15.14 -3.28
C GLY A 79 -0.21 15.71 -4.38
N ASP A 80 0.01 15.27 -5.61
CA ASP A 80 -0.89 15.56 -6.74
C ASP A 80 -2.27 14.88 -6.59
N ALA A 81 -3.16 15.14 -7.53
CA ALA A 81 -4.51 14.57 -7.54
C ALA A 81 -4.53 13.03 -7.47
N ILE A 82 -3.48 12.37 -8.00
CA ILE A 82 -3.35 10.91 -7.95
C ILE A 82 -3.14 10.45 -6.51
N TRP A 83 -2.26 11.08 -5.74
CA TRP A 83 -2.08 10.72 -4.33
C TRP A 83 -3.32 11.01 -3.48
N GLN A 84 -4.01 12.12 -3.74
CA GLN A 84 -5.28 12.41 -3.07
C GLN A 84 -6.33 11.32 -3.34
N ARG A 85 -6.43 10.89 -4.60
CA ARG A 85 -7.35 9.82 -4.99
C ARG A 85 -6.98 8.47 -4.37
N TRP A 86 -5.69 8.15 -4.33
CA TRP A 86 -5.16 6.97 -3.65
C TRP A 86 -5.53 6.98 -2.17
N PHE A 87 -5.32 8.09 -1.46
CA PHE A 87 -5.66 8.18 -0.03
C PHE A 87 -7.14 8.01 0.21
N LYS A 88 -8.01 8.56 -0.64
CA LYS A 88 -9.46 8.34 -0.56
C LYS A 88 -9.82 6.85 -0.59
N TRP A 89 -9.25 6.11 -1.54
CA TRP A 89 -9.43 4.66 -1.63
C TRP A 89 -8.82 3.92 -0.44
N TYR A 90 -7.58 4.26 -0.10
CA TYR A 90 -6.83 3.61 0.96
C TYR A 90 -7.56 3.72 2.30
N HIS A 91 -8.01 4.92 2.67
CA HIS A 91 -8.78 5.16 3.88
C HIS A 91 -10.12 4.43 3.86
N ALA A 92 -10.87 4.49 2.75
CA ALA A 92 -12.13 3.77 2.61
C ALA A 92 -11.96 2.26 2.84
N ILE A 93 -10.85 1.67 2.35
CA ILE A 93 -10.54 0.26 2.52
C ILE A 93 -10.11 -0.08 3.94
N VAL A 94 -9.12 0.63 4.49
CA VAL A 94 -8.57 0.29 5.80
C VAL A 94 -9.54 0.58 6.94
N ASP A 95 -10.49 1.51 6.73
CA ASP A 95 -11.50 1.83 7.73
C ASP A 95 -12.75 0.97 7.68
N ARG A 96 -12.93 0.18 6.62
CA ARG A 96 -14.11 -0.67 6.46
C ARG A 96 -14.17 -1.77 7.52
N GLN A 97 -15.32 -1.89 8.19
CA GLN A 97 -15.53 -2.87 9.25
C GLN A 97 -15.22 -4.31 8.83
N SER A 98 -15.72 -4.76 7.66
CA SER A 98 -15.46 -6.12 7.17
C SER A 98 -13.98 -6.42 6.92
N VAL A 99 -13.18 -5.38 6.65
CA VAL A 99 -11.73 -5.52 6.49
C VAL A 99 -11.08 -5.58 7.88
N LYS A 100 -11.50 -4.74 8.82
CA LYS A 100 -11.07 -4.78 10.23
C LYS A 100 -11.34 -6.14 10.90
N ASP A 101 -12.52 -6.70 10.66
CA ASP A 101 -12.96 -7.97 11.25
C ASP A 101 -12.18 -9.20 10.73
N THR A 102 -11.48 -9.07 9.61
CA THR A 102 -10.69 -10.16 9.00
C THR A 102 -9.19 -10.00 9.24
N TRP A 103 -8.77 -9.00 10.03
CA TRP A 103 -7.37 -8.75 10.31
C TRP A 103 -6.83 -9.52 11.53
N SER A 104 -5.61 -10.04 11.35
CA SER A 104 -4.79 -10.44 12.48
C SER A 104 -4.19 -9.22 13.18
N ALA A 105 -3.95 -9.35 14.48
CA ALA A 105 -3.25 -8.34 15.28
C ALA A 105 -1.88 -7.98 14.67
N ASP A 106 -1.46 -6.73 14.81
CA ASP A 106 -0.27 -6.20 14.14
C ASP A 106 1.01 -6.91 14.58
N GLU A 107 1.11 -7.34 15.83
CA GLU A 107 2.25 -8.11 16.34
C GLU A 107 2.43 -9.42 15.59
N ARG A 108 1.32 -10.07 15.18
CA ARG A 108 1.37 -11.30 14.37
C ARG A 108 1.95 -11.02 12.98
N TYR A 109 1.66 -9.85 12.41
CA TYR A 109 2.26 -9.44 11.13
C TYR A 109 3.74 -9.13 11.27
N ILE A 110 4.18 -8.45 12.34
CA ILE A 110 5.61 -8.22 12.60
C ILE A 110 6.33 -9.57 12.62
N ILE A 111 5.87 -10.50 13.45
CA ILE A 111 6.49 -11.83 13.57
C ILE A 111 6.53 -12.55 12.22
N ALA A 112 5.41 -12.59 11.48
CA ALA A 112 5.33 -13.29 10.20
C ALA A 112 6.22 -12.67 9.11
N TYR A 113 6.38 -11.35 9.12
CA TYR A 113 7.12 -10.63 8.08
C TYR A 113 8.59 -10.39 8.41
N LYS A 114 9.03 -10.61 9.65
CA LYS A 114 10.43 -10.47 10.08
C LYS A 114 11.40 -11.25 9.20
N ARG A 115 11.01 -12.44 8.71
CA ARG A 115 11.85 -13.27 7.84
C ARG A 115 12.05 -12.72 6.43
N TYR A 116 11.21 -11.77 6.02
CA TYR A 116 11.27 -11.15 4.70
C TYR A 116 11.88 -9.75 4.73
N ALA A 117 11.96 -9.15 5.91
CA ALA A 117 12.39 -7.78 6.09
C ALA A 117 13.91 -7.67 6.21
#